data_AF-A0A4Y7L4X0-F1
#
_entry.id   AF-A0A4Y7L4X0-F1
#
_cell.length_a   1.000
_cell.length_b   1.000
_cell.length_c   1.000
_cell.angle_alpha   90.00
_cell.angle_beta   90.00
_cell.angle_gamma   90.00
#
_symmetry.space_group_name_H-M   'P 1'
#
loop_
_entity.id
_entity.type
_entity.pdbx_description
1 polymer ?
#
loop_
_entity_poly.entity_id
_entity_poly.type
_entity_poly.pdbx_seq_one_letter_code
_entity_poly.pdbx_strand_id
1 'polypeptide(L)'
;MGFSTFSIVFKITICLFSFSILFGSSNAQLNATFYASTCPNVSSIVRGVIQQTLQSDPRIGASLLRLHFHDCFVNGCDGSILLDDSSSIQSEKNAAPNSVSPQWKPNVSECP
;
A
#
# COMPACT_ATOMS: atom_id res chain seq x y z
N MET A 1 -45.73 -15.30 25.27
CA MET A 1 -44.75 -14.43 24.58
C MET A 1 -43.30 -14.91 24.71
N GLY A 2 -42.92 -15.77 25.67
CA GLY A 2 -41.52 -16.17 25.90
C GLY A 2 -40.87 -17.17 24.91
N PHE A 3 -41.65 -18.03 24.24
CA PHE A 3 -41.09 -19.05 23.34
C PHE A 3 -40.59 -18.47 22.00
N SER A 4 -41.27 -17.45 21.48
CA SER A 4 -40.90 -16.80 20.21
C SER A 4 -39.65 -15.92 20.37
N THR A 5 -39.54 -15.20 21.48
CA THR A 5 -38.35 -14.41 21.81
C THR A 5 -37.14 -15.31 22.03
N PHE A 6 -37.29 -16.47 22.66
CA PHE A 6 -36.20 -17.43 22.83
C PHE A 6 -35.66 -17.96 21.49
N SER A 7 -36.54 -18.29 20.54
CA SER A 7 -36.16 -18.74 19.19
C SER A 7 -35.45 -17.65 18.38
N ILE A 8 -35.91 -16.39 18.50
CA ILE A 8 -35.30 -15.24 17.82
C ILE A 8 -33.90 -14.97 18.37
N VAL A 9 -33.74 -14.97 19.70
CA VAL A 9 -32.43 -14.78 20.35
C VAL A 9 -31.45 -15.88 19.92
N PHE A 10 -31.90 -17.14 19.90
CA PHE A 10 -31.06 -18.26 19.48
C PHE A 10 -30.54 -18.11 18.04
N LYS A 11 -31.39 -17.68 17.10
CA LYS A 11 -31.00 -17.42 15.71
C LYS A 11 -30.02 -16.26 15.58
N ILE A 12 -30.23 -15.17 16.32
CA ILE A 12 -29.31 -14.02 16.33
C ILE A 12 -27.93 -14.45 16.84
N THR A 13 -27.89 -15.24 17.92
CA THR A 13 -26.62 -15.71 18.49
C THR A 13 -25.85 -16.62 17.53
N ILE A 14 -26.55 -17.51 16.81
CA ILE A 14 -25.94 -18.35 15.76
C ILE A 14 -25.42 -17.50 14.60
N CYS A 15 -26.17 -16.50 14.15
CA CYS A 15 -25.73 -15.60 13.09
C CYS A 15 -24.47 -14.82 13.48
N LEU A 16 -24.43 -14.27 14.70
CA LEU A 16 -23.27 -13.52 15.20
C LEU A 16 -22.04 -14.42 15.33
N PHE A 17 -22.21 -15.64 15.86
CA PHE A 17 -21.11 -16.61 15.95
C PHE A 17 -20.60 -17.06 14.57
N SER A 18 -21.51 -17.29 13.62
CA SER A 18 -21.15 -17.64 12.23
C SER A 18 -20.43 -16.50 11.51
N PHE A 19 -20.83 -15.24 11.76
CA PHE A 19 -20.17 -14.06 11.22
C PHE A 19 -18.75 -13.89 11.77
N SER A 20 -18.52 -14.16 13.06
CA SER A 20 -17.18 -14.13 13.66
C SER A 20 -16.22 -15.18 13.08
N ILE A 21 -16.72 -16.32 12.60
CA ILE A 21 -15.88 -17.37 11.98
C ILE A 21 -15.43 -16.98 10.57
N LEU A 22 -16.17 -16.10 9.87
CA LEU A 22 -15.84 -15.64 8.52
C LEU A 22 -14.73 -14.58 8.49
N PHE A 23 -14.45 -13.93 9.63
CA PHE A 23 -13.32 -13.00 9.78
C PHE A 23 -12.13 -13.75 10.39
N GLY A 24 -11.37 -14.45 9.56
CA GLY A 24 -10.09 -15.01 9.98
C GLY A 24 -9.10 -13.90 10.34
N SER A 25 -8.36 -14.07 11.44
CA SER A 25 -7.26 -13.16 11.80
C SER A 25 -6.15 -13.24 10.75
N SER A 26 -5.93 -12.18 9.99
CA SER A 26 -4.76 -12.07 9.11
C SER A 26 -3.55 -11.59 9.92
N ASN A 27 -2.47 -12.39 9.97
CA ASN A 27 -1.19 -11.94 10.51
C ASN A 27 -0.44 -11.11 9.45
N ALA A 28 -0.73 -9.81 9.38
CA ALA A 28 -0.07 -8.87 8.47
C ALA A 28 1.20 -8.23 9.08
N GLN A 29 1.94 -8.98 9.90
CA GLN A 29 3.09 -8.44 10.62
C GLN A 29 4.27 -8.25 9.67
N LEU A 30 4.72 -7.00 9.52
CA LEU A 30 5.94 -6.68 8.78
C LEU A 30 7.18 -7.20 9.50
N ASN A 31 8.18 -7.62 8.74
CA ASN A 31 9.46 -8.09 9.26
C ASN A 31 10.61 -7.47 8.47
N ALA A 32 11.60 -6.90 9.17
CA ALA A 32 12.80 -6.32 8.57
C ALA A 32 13.64 -7.33 7.78
N THR A 33 13.52 -8.63 8.07
CA THR A 33 14.27 -9.70 7.39
C THR A 33 13.46 -10.43 6.31
N PHE A 34 12.30 -9.89 5.88
CA PHE A 34 11.42 -10.52 4.89
C PHE A 34 12.16 -10.98 3.62
N TYR A 35 13.11 -10.17 3.12
CA TYR A 35 13.89 -10.47 1.92
C TYR A 35 15.23 -11.18 2.18
N ALA A 36 15.55 -11.56 3.42
CA ALA A 36 16.89 -12.07 3.75
C ALA A 36 17.29 -13.34 2.98
N SER A 37 16.34 -14.22 2.66
CA SER A 37 16.59 -15.46 1.91
C SER A 37 16.38 -15.35 0.41
N THR A 38 15.52 -14.42 -0.04
CA THR A 38 15.10 -14.30 -1.45
C THR A 38 15.85 -13.21 -2.19
N CYS A 39 16.11 -12.06 -1.54
CA CYS A 39 16.84 -10.93 -2.11
C CYS A 39 17.64 -10.20 -1.00
N PRO A 40 18.74 -10.78 -0.50
CA PRO A 40 19.48 -10.25 0.64
C PRO A 40 20.06 -8.85 0.38
N ASN A 41 20.29 -8.50 -0.89
CA ASN A 41 20.90 -7.24 -1.29
C ASN A 41 19.89 -6.13 -1.61
N VAL A 42 18.57 -6.36 -1.43
CA VAL A 42 17.53 -5.40 -1.82
C VAL A 42 17.77 -4.00 -1.27
N SER A 43 18.10 -3.88 0.02
CA SER A 43 18.37 -2.60 0.67
C SER A 43 19.62 -1.90 0.12
N SER A 44 20.62 -2.68 -0.30
CA SER A 44 21.85 -2.14 -0.90
C SER A 44 21.59 -1.63 -2.31
N ILE A 45 20.85 -2.40 -3.11
CA ILE A 45 20.47 -2.04 -4.49
C ILE A 45 19.65 -0.74 -4.48
N VAL A 46 18.59 -0.68 -3.66
CA VAL A 46 17.74 0.52 -3.54
C VAL A 46 18.56 1.74 -3.10
N ARG A 47 19.46 1.59 -2.12
CA ARG A 47 20.34 2.68 -1.70
C ARG A 47 21.28 3.14 -2.81
N GLY A 48 21.85 2.21 -3.57
CA GLY A 48 22.73 2.52 -4.71
C GLY A 48 22.03 3.36 -5.77
N VAL A 49 20.81 2.97 -6.17
CA VAL A 49 19.99 3.72 -7.15
C VAL A 49 19.66 5.12 -6.62
N ILE A 50 19.27 5.25 -5.35
CA ILE A 50 18.98 6.56 -4.74
C ILE A 50 20.24 7.42 -4.71
N GLN A 51 21.39 6.87 -4.30
CA GLN A 51 22.67 7.60 -4.28
C GLN A 51 23.12 8.07 -5.65
N GLN A 52 22.93 7.25 -6.68
CA GLN A 52 23.21 7.65 -8.06
C GLN A 52 22.28 8.79 -8.51
N THR A 53 20.99 8.67 -8.23
CA THR A 53 20.00 9.68 -8.62
C THR A 53 20.20 11.00 -7.87
N LEU A 54 20.66 10.94 -6.61
CA LEU A 54 21.00 12.13 -5.81
C LEU A 54 22.07 13.02 -6.46
N GLN A 55 22.98 12.45 -7.27
CA GLN A 55 24.01 13.23 -7.96
C GLN A 55 23.41 14.14 -9.05
N SER A 56 22.33 13.69 -9.70
CA SER A 56 21.63 14.46 -10.75
C SER A 56 20.46 15.29 -10.20
N ASP A 57 19.76 14.80 -9.17
CA ASP A 57 18.65 15.50 -8.54
C ASP A 57 18.75 15.41 -7.01
N PRO A 58 19.28 16.46 -6.34
CA PRO A 58 19.41 16.46 -4.87
C PRO A 58 18.05 16.43 -4.15
N ARG A 59 16.93 16.67 -4.84
CA ARG A 59 15.57 16.66 -4.25
C ARG A 59 14.92 15.29 -4.26
N ILE A 60 15.55 14.26 -4.83
CA ILE A 60 14.94 12.92 -4.97
C ILE A 60 14.56 12.31 -3.61
N GLY A 61 15.40 12.48 -2.59
CA GLY A 61 15.13 11.95 -1.24
C GLY A 61 13.85 12.53 -0.63
N ALA A 62 13.67 13.85 -0.71
CA ALA A 62 12.46 14.52 -0.23
C ALA A 62 11.23 14.11 -1.05
N SER A 63 11.40 13.93 -2.37
CA SER A 63 10.32 13.52 -3.27
C SER A 63 9.84 12.09 -2.98
N LEU A 64 10.77 11.15 -2.75
CA LEU A 64 10.45 9.77 -2.38
C LEU A 64 9.77 9.67 -1.00
N LEU A 65 10.22 10.46 -0.02
CA LEU A 65 9.58 10.50 1.30
C LEU A 65 8.14 11.02 1.20
N ARG A 66 7.92 12.10 0.43
CA ARG A 66 6.57 12.60 0.15
C ARG A 66 5.72 11.54 -0.55
N LEU A 67 6.26 10.87 -1.56
CA LEU A 67 5.54 9.82 -2.29
C LEU A 67 5.09 8.69 -1.37
N HIS A 68 5.99 8.19 -0.51
CA HIS A 68 5.66 7.15 0.47
C HIS A 68 4.59 7.61 1.47
N PHE A 69 4.66 8.86 1.92
CA PHE A 69 3.63 9.43 2.79
C PHE A 69 2.27 9.49 2.10
N HIS A 70 2.23 9.99 0.86
CA HIS A 70 0.97 10.12 0.11
C HIS A 70 0.34 8.75 -0.23
N ASP A 71 1.15 7.74 -0.50
CA ASP A 71 0.70 6.34 -0.68
C ASP A 71 0.07 5.82 0.62
N CYS A 72 0.83 5.81 1.72
CA CYS A 72 0.37 5.28 2.99
C CYS A 72 -0.86 6.00 3.58
N PHE A 73 -1.08 7.27 3.23
CA PHE A 73 -2.22 8.04 3.74
C PHE A 73 -3.53 7.71 3.04
N VAL A 74 -3.49 7.19 1.81
CA VAL A 74 -4.67 6.84 1.01
C VAL A 74 -4.74 5.31 0.92
N ASN A 75 -5.66 4.69 1.65
CA ASN A 75 -5.90 3.24 1.64
C ASN A 75 -4.72 2.32 2.06
N GLY A 76 -3.53 2.86 2.34
CA GLY A 76 -2.40 2.15 2.94
C GLY A 76 -1.17 2.13 2.05
N CYS A 77 -0.08 1.51 2.53
CA CYS A 77 1.20 1.48 1.82
C CYS A 77 1.23 0.33 0.79
N ASP A 78 0.43 0.45 -0.27
CA ASP A 78 0.23 -0.61 -1.29
C ASP A 78 0.85 -0.28 -2.66
N GLY A 79 1.43 0.92 -2.83
CA GLY A 79 2.02 1.38 -4.07
C GLY A 79 1.01 1.82 -5.13
N SER A 80 -0.27 1.99 -4.77
CA SER A 80 -1.34 2.44 -5.66
C SER A 80 -1.05 3.79 -6.31
N ILE A 81 -0.33 4.69 -5.61
CA ILE A 81 0.07 6.01 -6.15
C ILE A 81 0.96 5.91 -7.39
N LEU A 82 1.60 4.76 -7.62
CA LEU A 82 2.49 4.53 -8.76
C LEU A 82 1.73 4.17 -10.04
N LEU A 83 0.46 3.78 -9.95
CA LEU A 83 -0.35 3.40 -11.11
C LEU A 83 -0.66 4.60 -12.01
N ASP A 84 -0.43 4.44 -13.31
CA ASP A 84 -0.84 5.41 -14.33
C ASP A 84 -2.30 5.19 -14.76
N ASP A 85 -2.87 6.17 -15.45
CA ASP A 85 -4.23 6.05 -15.99
C ASP A 85 -4.34 4.88 -16.97
N SER A 86 -5.47 4.19 -16.93
CA SER A 86 -5.85 3.19 -17.92
C SER A 86 -7.33 3.32 -18.27
N SER A 87 -7.83 2.48 -19.18
CA SER A 87 -9.26 2.47 -19.54
C SER A 87 -10.20 2.24 -18.36
N SER A 88 -9.72 1.64 -17.27
CA SER A 88 -10.52 1.30 -16.09
C SER A 88 -9.97 1.88 -14.79
N ILE A 89 -8.83 2.59 -14.83
CA ILE A 89 -8.14 3.11 -13.63
C ILE A 89 -7.97 4.61 -13.80
N GLN A 90 -8.49 5.37 -12.84
CA GLN A 90 -8.15 6.77 -12.66
C GLN A 90 -6.98 6.86 -11.67
N SER A 91 -5.86 7.40 -12.13
CA SER A 91 -4.62 7.50 -11.36
C SER A 91 -4.73 8.48 -10.21
N GLU A 92 -4.20 8.09 -9.05
CA GLU A 92 -4.03 8.98 -7.89
C GLU A 92 -3.06 10.12 -8.16
N LYS A 93 -2.21 10.01 -9.19
CA LYS A 93 -1.31 11.09 -9.64
C LYS A 93 -2.06 12.32 -10.10
N ASN A 94 -3.32 12.17 -10.54
CA ASN A 94 -4.17 13.26 -10.99
C ASN A 94 -4.92 13.96 -9.84
N ALA A 95 -4.85 13.42 -8.61
CA ALA A 95 -5.43 14.09 -7.45
C ALA A 95 -4.70 15.42 -7.19
N ALA A 96 -5.42 16.46 -6.76
CA ALA A 96 -4.84 17.79 -6.53
C ALA A 96 -3.56 17.80 -5.65
N PRO A 97 -3.42 16.96 -4.60
CA PRO A 97 -2.18 16.90 -3.82
C PRO A 97 -0.99 16.28 -4.56
N ASN A 98 -1.24 15.52 -5.63
CA ASN A 98 -0.26 14.73 -6.39
C ASN A 98 -0.02 15.26 -7.80
N SER A 99 -0.92 16.11 -8.30
CA SER A 99 -0.87 16.65 -9.66
C SER A 99 0.39 17.48 -9.85
N VAL A 100 1.41 16.85 -10.45
CA VAL A 100 2.65 17.49 -10.87
C VAL A 100 2.62 17.71 -12.38
N SER A 101 3.32 18.74 -12.85
CA SER A 101 3.50 18.98 -14.28
C SER A 101 4.16 17.77 -14.98
N PRO A 102 3.87 17.49 -16.27
CA PRO A 102 4.38 16.32 -17.01
C PRO A 102 5.92 16.15 -17.02
N GLN A 103 6.66 17.18 -16.63
CA GLN A 103 8.11 17.25 -16.68
C GLN A 103 8.82 16.40 -15.61
N TRP A 104 8.15 16.01 -14.53
CA TRP A 104 8.72 15.13 -13.50
C TRP A 104 8.07 13.74 -13.56
N LYS A 105 8.40 12.98 -14.62
CA LYS A 105 8.26 11.53 -14.61
C LYS A 105 9.64 10.94 -14.31
N PRO A 106 9.93 10.51 -13.07
CA PRO A 106 11.14 9.73 -12.83
C PRO A 106 11.10 8.52 -13.76
N ASN A 107 12.13 8.35 -14.59
CA ASN A 107 12.22 7.23 -15.51
C ASN A 107 12.52 5.95 -14.73
N VAL A 108 11.48 5.33 -14.15
CA VAL A 108 11.59 4.05 -13.43
C VAL A 108 11.82 2.85 -14.35
N SER A 109 11.97 3.07 -15.67
CA SER A 109 12.31 1.99 -16.61
C SER A 109 13.81 1.67 -16.67
N GLU A 110 14.65 2.43 -15.97
CA GLU A 110 16.10 2.23 -15.92
C GLU A 110 16.55 1.94 -14.48
N CYS A 111 16.07 0.84 -13.91
CA CYS A 111 16.81 0.16 -12.86
C CYS A 111 17.93 -0.66 -13.54
N PRO A 112 19.20 -0.56 -13.10
CA PRO A 112 20.25 -1.46 -13.57
C PRO A 112 19.96 -2.92 -13.19
#